data_AF-E2NN53-F1
#
_entry.id   AF-E2NN53-F1
#
_cell.length_a   1.000
_cell.length_b   1.000
_cell.length_c   1.000
_cell.angle_alpha   90.00
_cell.angle_beta   90.00
_cell.angle_gamma   90.00
#
_symmetry.space_group_name_H-M   'P 1'
#
loop_
_entity.id
_entity.type
_entity.pdbx_description
1 polymer ?
#
loop_
_entity_poly.entity_id
_entity_poly.type
_entity_poly.pdbx_seq_one_letter_code
_entity_poly.pdbx_strand_id
1 'polypeptide(L)'
;IMLGANFMNKEITPPTWYYHTYNYYLNVTFFPWLEVAYTCTLFKAEALGLKPYGYSGFTNQDRYFSVRLRALKEGQFWKYMPAVVLGTSDPFTSSGGGVVGSSSGNGYFSRFYIAATKHLPIGTEEIGVHLSYLYNQRKDYKLNGIAAGITYNPSFAPDLRVIAEYDSKDFALGATYL
;
A
#
# COMPACT_ATOMS: atom_id res chain seq x y z
N ILE A 1 11.88 9.12 -9.66
CA ILE A 1 11.70 9.36 -8.22
C ILE A 1 10.32 9.95 -8.02
N MET A 2 9.58 9.51 -7.00
CA MET A 2 8.27 10.03 -6.64
C MET A 2 8.24 10.39 -5.16
N LEU A 3 7.67 11.56 -4.85
CA LEU A 3 7.44 12.04 -3.49
C LEU A 3 5.93 12.21 -3.31
N GLY A 4 5.43 11.90 -2.12
CA GLY A 4 4.02 12.10 -1.82
C GLY A 4 3.69 12.07 -0.34
N ALA A 5 2.47 12.47 -0.02
CA ALA A 5 1.91 12.41 1.31
C ALA A 5 0.43 12.06 1.22
N ASN A 6 -0.08 11.33 2.22
CA ASN A 6 -1.48 10.91 2.27
C ASN A 6 -2.09 11.17 3.63
N PHE A 7 -3.37 11.51 3.63
CA PHE A 7 -4.23 11.32 4.79
C PHE A 7 -4.56 9.83 4.94
N MET A 8 -4.53 9.32 6.16
CA MET A 8 -4.88 7.94 6.47
C MET A 8 -6.05 7.87 7.44
N ASN A 9 -7.10 7.17 7.00
CA ASN A 9 -8.24 6.88 7.85
C ASN A 9 -7.81 5.92 8.98
N LYS A 10 -8.32 6.12 10.20
CA LYS A 10 -8.01 5.24 11.33
C LYS A 10 -8.40 3.78 11.08
N GLU A 11 -9.41 3.54 10.23
CA GLU A 11 -9.91 2.20 9.91
C GLU A 11 -8.92 1.34 9.11
N ILE A 12 -7.96 1.98 8.41
CA ILE A 12 -6.88 1.31 7.65
C ILE A 12 -5.54 1.29 8.41
N THR A 13 -5.52 1.81 9.64
CA THR A 13 -4.33 1.82 10.52
C THR A 13 -4.46 0.78 11.63
N PRO A 14 -3.37 0.48 12.38
CA PRO A 14 -3.44 -0.45 13.50
C PRO A 14 -4.57 -0.12 14.49
N PRO A 15 -5.24 -1.13 15.09
CA PRO A 15 -6.41 -0.90 15.97
C PRO A 15 -6.14 -0.01 17.19
N THR A 16 -4.89 0.06 17.64
CA THR A 16 -4.49 0.92 18.76
C THR A 16 -4.47 2.40 18.39
N TRP A 17 -4.54 2.74 17.10
CA TRP A 17 -4.54 4.10 16.62
C TRP A 17 -5.96 4.57 16.39
N TYR A 18 -6.58 5.03 17.46
CA TYR A 18 -7.95 5.54 17.48
C TYR A 18 -8.11 6.94 16.81
N TYR A 19 -7.18 7.34 15.95
CA TYR A 19 -7.07 8.67 15.36
C TYR A 19 -6.67 8.61 13.89
N HIS A 20 -7.12 9.59 13.10
CA HIS A 20 -6.61 9.80 11.75
C HIS A 20 -5.18 10.30 11.78
N THR A 21 -4.36 9.79 10.86
CA THR A 21 -2.95 10.17 10.75
C THR A 21 -2.58 10.51 9.32
N TYR A 22 -1.32 10.84 9.09
CA TYR A 22 -0.76 11.13 7.79
C TYR A 22 0.50 10.31 7.58
N ASN A 23 0.77 9.99 6.33
CA ASN A 23 2.06 9.47 5.93
C ASN A 23 2.68 10.34 4.86
N TYR A 24 3.99 10.20 4.68
CA TYR A 24 4.73 10.76 3.57
C TYR A 24 5.80 9.78 3.14
N TYR A 25 6.13 9.79 1.86
CA TYR A 25 6.98 8.77 1.28
C TYR A 25 7.90 9.31 0.18
N LEU A 26 9.04 8.63 0.05
CA LEU A 26 9.96 8.72 -1.06
C LEU A 26 10.00 7.35 -1.75
N ASN A 27 9.71 7.33 -3.04
CA ASN A 27 9.71 6.12 -3.85
C ASN A 27 10.73 6.24 -4.99
N VAL A 28 11.59 5.24 -5.11
CA VAL A 28 12.64 5.15 -6.13
C VAL A 28 12.47 3.86 -6.93
N THR A 29 12.22 4.02 -8.22
CA THR A 29 12.27 2.94 -9.21
C THR A 29 13.69 2.86 -9.77
N PHE A 30 14.46 1.86 -9.34
CA PHE A 30 15.85 1.68 -9.77
C PHE A 30 15.94 1.03 -11.15
N PHE A 31 15.06 0.06 -11.40
CA PHE A 31 14.90 -0.61 -12.68
C PHE A 31 13.42 -0.64 -13.03
N PRO A 32 13.03 -0.84 -14.31
CA PRO A 32 11.62 -0.95 -14.69
C PRO A 32 10.82 -2.02 -13.94
N TRP A 33 11.51 -2.93 -13.24
CA TRP A 33 10.94 -4.05 -12.49
C TRP A 33 11.26 -4.00 -10.97
N LEU A 34 12.01 -3.01 -10.47
CA LEU A 34 12.37 -2.90 -9.05
C LEU A 34 12.11 -1.51 -8.52
N GLU A 35 11.30 -1.46 -7.47
CA GLU A 35 10.89 -0.25 -6.78
C GLU A 35 11.13 -0.44 -5.28
N VAL A 36 11.72 0.59 -4.65
CA VAL A 36 11.92 0.66 -3.21
C VAL A 36 11.38 1.99 -2.73
N ALA A 37 10.55 1.97 -1.69
CA ALA A 37 10.04 3.17 -1.06
C ALA A 37 10.36 3.21 0.43
N TYR A 38 10.54 4.42 0.93
CA TYR A 38 10.68 4.73 2.34
C TYR A 38 9.46 5.56 2.76
N THR A 39 8.71 5.08 3.74
CA THR A 39 7.48 5.71 4.21
C THR A 39 7.60 6.03 5.69
N CYS A 40 7.18 7.25 6.05
CA CYS A 40 7.04 7.70 7.41
C CYS A 40 5.56 7.91 7.72
N THR A 41 5.10 7.39 8.86
CA THR A 41 3.73 7.58 9.33
C THR A 41 3.74 8.30 10.67
N LEU A 42 2.93 9.35 10.82
CA LEU A 42 2.93 10.17 12.04
C LEU A 42 2.25 9.46 13.22
N PHE A 43 2.80 9.64 14.41
CA PHE A 43 2.23 9.20 15.69
C PHE A 43 1.77 10.38 16.53
N LYS A 44 0.59 10.22 17.12
CA LYS A 44 0.10 11.14 18.15
C LYS A 44 0.66 10.78 19.53
N ALA A 45 1.09 11.80 20.27
CA ALA A 45 1.63 11.68 21.63
C ALA A 45 0.68 10.91 22.57
N GLU A 46 -0.62 11.13 22.42
CA GLU A 46 -1.67 10.52 23.22
C GLU A 46 -1.76 9.01 23.01
N ALA A 47 -1.50 8.53 21.79
CA ALA A 47 -1.47 7.11 21.48
C ALA A 47 -0.19 6.41 21.94
N LEU A 48 0.87 7.19 22.16
CA LEU A 48 2.15 6.71 22.68
C LEU A 48 2.25 6.81 24.21
N GLY A 49 1.21 7.33 24.89
CA GLY A 49 1.26 7.57 26.33
C GLY A 49 2.25 8.66 26.73
N LEU A 50 2.58 9.60 25.82
CA LEU A 50 3.57 10.65 26.06
C LEU A 50 2.97 11.92 26.68
N LYS A 51 1.64 11.98 26.84
CA LYS A 51 0.93 13.11 27.46
C LYS A 51 1.44 13.48 28.87
N PRO A 52 1.76 12.53 29.78
CA PRO A 52 2.33 12.85 31.09
C PRO A 52 3.69 13.55 31.04
N TYR A 53 4.39 13.48 29.90
CA TYR A 53 5.69 14.13 29.67
C TYR A 53 5.57 15.47 28.93
N GLY A 54 4.36 16.01 28.80
CA GLY A 54 4.11 17.32 28.18
C GLY A 54 4.00 17.31 26.65
N TYR A 55 4.09 16.14 26.00
CA TYR A 55 3.89 16.04 24.56
C TYR A 55 2.40 16.01 24.20
N SER A 56 2.04 16.66 23.09
CA SER A 56 0.69 16.66 22.54
C SER A 56 0.73 16.65 21.01
N GLY A 57 -0.35 16.15 20.38
CA GLY A 57 -0.44 16.12 18.92
C GLY A 57 0.57 15.19 18.25
N PHE A 58 0.88 15.44 16.98
CA PHE A 58 1.84 14.62 16.22
C PHE A 58 3.27 14.95 16.66
N THR A 59 3.90 14.04 17.39
CA THR A 59 5.22 14.27 18.03
C THR A 59 6.28 13.23 17.69
N ASN A 60 5.90 12.15 17.00
CA ASN A 60 6.78 11.04 16.64
C ASN A 60 6.34 10.43 15.31
N GLN A 61 7.13 9.50 14.76
CA GLN A 61 6.84 8.83 13.50
C GLN A 61 7.31 7.37 13.50
N ASP A 62 6.53 6.52 12.86
CA ASP A 62 6.96 5.19 12.40
C ASP A 62 7.65 5.30 11.04
N ARG A 63 8.61 4.42 10.77
CA ARG A 63 9.40 4.44 9.53
C ARG A 63 9.59 3.04 9.03
N TYR A 64 9.26 2.81 7.76
CA TYR A 64 9.46 1.51 7.15
C TYR A 64 9.86 1.62 5.68
N PHE A 65 10.47 0.54 5.20
CA PHE A 65 10.75 0.34 3.79
C PHE A 65 9.72 -0.59 3.15
N SER A 66 9.38 -0.32 1.90
CA SER A 66 8.65 -1.25 1.05
C SER A 66 9.46 -1.57 -0.20
N VAL A 67 9.28 -2.78 -0.71
CA VAL A 67 9.93 -3.27 -1.92
C VAL A 67 8.86 -3.86 -2.81
N ARG A 68 8.91 -3.53 -4.10
CA ARG A 68 8.03 -4.08 -5.13
C ARG A 68 8.89 -4.57 -6.30
N LEU A 69 8.66 -5.82 -6.68
CA LEU A 69 9.30 -6.51 -7.77
C LEU A 69 8.27 -6.88 -8.83
N ARG A 70 8.43 -6.41 -10.06
CA ARG A 70 7.63 -6.87 -11.20
C ARG A 70 8.22 -8.14 -11.77
N ALA A 71 7.66 -9.27 -11.34
CA ALA A 71 8.04 -10.60 -11.82
C ALA A 71 7.69 -10.80 -13.30
N LEU A 72 6.52 -10.31 -13.73
CA LEU A 72 6.07 -10.42 -15.12
C LEU A 72 5.59 -9.07 -15.63
N LYS A 73 6.07 -8.66 -16.82
CA LYS A 73 5.47 -7.55 -17.56
C LYS A 73 4.22 -8.04 -18.30
N GLU A 74 3.19 -7.20 -18.35
CA GLU A 74 1.98 -7.49 -19.11
C GLU A 74 2.34 -7.83 -20.58
N GLY A 75 1.74 -8.90 -21.12
CA GLY A 75 1.95 -9.31 -22.50
C GLY A 75 3.33 -9.91 -22.81
N GLN A 76 4.20 -10.12 -21.82
CA GLN A 76 5.60 -10.51 -22.04
C GLN A 76 5.78 -11.88 -22.74
N PHE A 77 4.96 -12.89 -22.42
CA PHE A 77 5.04 -14.22 -23.06
C PHE A 77 3.86 -14.50 -24.01
N TRP A 78 2.67 -13.94 -23.74
CA TRP A 78 1.52 -14.01 -24.64
C TRP A 78 0.61 -12.79 -24.47
N LYS A 79 -0.18 -12.46 -25.50
CA LYS A 79 -1.01 -11.23 -25.59
C LYS A 79 -1.88 -10.95 -24.35
N TYR A 80 -2.48 -11.99 -23.79
CA TYR A 80 -3.41 -11.89 -22.66
C TYR A 80 -2.76 -12.06 -21.28
N MET A 81 -1.43 -12.19 -21.19
CA MET A 81 -0.76 -12.39 -19.91
C MET A 81 -0.85 -11.11 -19.06
N PRO A 82 -1.28 -11.20 -17.79
CA PRO A 82 -1.27 -10.06 -16.89
C PRO A 82 0.17 -9.69 -16.50
N ALA A 83 0.39 -8.44 -16.09
CA ALA A 83 1.55 -8.11 -15.28
C ALA A 83 1.40 -8.77 -13.90
N VAL A 84 2.51 -9.26 -13.34
CA VAL A 84 2.54 -9.81 -11.98
C VAL A 84 3.62 -9.10 -11.18
N VAL A 85 3.24 -8.64 -9.99
CA VAL A 85 4.13 -8.01 -9.02
C VAL A 85 4.09 -8.77 -7.71
N LEU A 86 5.25 -8.87 -7.08
CA LEU A 86 5.41 -9.29 -5.70
C LEU A 86 5.87 -8.07 -4.90
N GLY A 87 5.41 -7.94 -3.67
CA GLY A 87 5.91 -6.87 -2.84
C GLY A 87 5.77 -7.13 -1.37
N THR A 88 6.46 -6.30 -0.61
CA THR A 88 6.38 -6.28 0.84
C THR A 88 6.48 -4.86 1.36
N SER A 89 5.90 -4.61 2.51
CA SER A 89 6.08 -3.40 3.30
C SER A 89 6.50 -3.82 4.69
N ASP A 90 7.43 -3.08 5.28
CA ASP A 90 7.95 -3.31 6.63
C ASP A 90 8.28 -4.79 6.94
N PRO A 91 9.04 -5.49 6.06
CA PRO A 91 9.22 -6.94 6.17
C PRO A 91 10.06 -7.34 7.39
N PHE A 92 10.82 -6.42 7.98
CA PHE A 92 11.79 -6.73 9.02
C PHE A 92 11.69 -5.70 10.15
N THR A 93 11.60 -6.19 11.37
CA THR A 93 11.72 -5.35 12.57
C THR A 93 12.82 -5.88 13.48
N SER A 94 13.65 -4.96 13.98
CA SER A 94 14.68 -5.28 14.98
C SER A 94 14.10 -5.41 16.39
N SER A 95 12.90 -4.86 16.63
CA SER A 95 12.20 -4.94 17.90
C SER A 95 11.72 -6.37 18.15
N GLY A 96 12.45 -7.14 18.97
CA GLY A 96 12.20 -8.56 19.22
C GLY A 96 13.26 -9.54 18.69
N GLY A 97 14.48 -9.07 18.39
CA GLY A 97 15.60 -9.96 18.02
C GLY A 97 15.83 -10.12 16.51
N GLY A 98 15.18 -9.29 15.68
CA GLY A 98 15.34 -9.32 14.23
C GLY A 98 14.51 -10.43 13.58
N VAL A 99 13.24 -10.16 13.31
CA VAL A 99 12.31 -11.16 12.76
C VAL A 99 11.63 -10.62 11.51
N VAL A 100 11.59 -11.46 10.48
CA VAL A 100 10.83 -11.17 9.26
C VAL A 100 9.34 -11.38 9.53
N GLY A 101 8.55 -10.36 9.20
CA GLY A 101 7.10 -10.35 9.28
C GLY A 101 6.54 -10.31 10.69
N SER A 102 7.31 -9.99 11.74
CA SER A 102 6.94 -10.17 13.18
C SER A 102 5.43 -10.09 13.52
N SER A 103 4.94 -11.09 14.25
CA SER A 103 3.54 -11.17 14.70
C SER A 103 3.18 -10.15 15.80
N SER A 104 4.16 -9.42 16.34
CA SER A 104 3.99 -8.41 17.39
C SER A 104 5.04 -7.28 17.27
N GLY A 105 4.92 -6.23 18.08
CA GLY A 105 5.88 -5.11 18.09
C GLY A 105 5.66 -4.09 16.98
N ASN A 106 6.74 -3.46 16.51
CA ASN A 106 6.70 -2.28 15.62
C ASN A 106 6.45 -2.58 14.15
N GLY A 107 6.20 -3.84 13.78
CA GLY A 107 5.89 -4.25 12.40
C GLY A 107 4.46 -3.88 11.97
N TYR A 108 4.01 -2.63 12.19
CA TYR A 108 2.62 -2.22 12.03
C TYR A 108 2.14 -2.27 10.57
N PHE A 109 3.04 -1.94 9.64
CA PHE A 109 2.75 -1.93 8.20
C PHE A 109 3.30 -3.17 7.49
N SER A 110 3.74 -4.18 8.28
CA SER A 110 4.21 -5.45 7.74
C SER A 110 3.14 -6.03 6.82
N ARG A 111 3.48 -6.33 5.57
CA ARG A 111 2.62 -7.09 4.67
C ARG A 111 3.44 -7.66 3.53
N PHE A 112 2.96 -8.76 2.99
CA PHE A 112 3.41 -9.38 1.77
C PHE A 112 2.25 -9.47 0.80
N TYR A 113 2.50 -9.26 -0.48
CA TYR A 113 1.46 -9.36 -1.47
C TYR A 113 1.96 -9.88 -2.80
N ILE A 114 1.05 -10.52 -3.52
CA ILE A 114 1.14 -10.76 -4.95
C ILE A 114 -0.03 -10.04 -5.60
N ALA A 115 0.21 -9.35 -6.71
CA ALA A 115 -0.84 -8.71 -7.47
C ALA A 115 -0.65 -8.98 -8.97
N ALA A 116 -1.76 -9.28 -9.63
CA ALA A 116 -1.88 -9.41 -11.07
C ALA A 116 -2.70 -8.23 -11.62
N THR A 117 -2.32 -7.72 -12.79
CA THR A 117 -3.04 -6.62 -13.46
C THR A 117 -3.08 -6.84 -14.95
N LYS A 118 -4.23 -6.58 -15.58
CA LYS A 118 -4.41 -6.65 -17.03
C LYS A 118 -5.21 -5.45 -17.51
N HIS A 119 -4.77 -4.82 -18.59
CA HIS A 119 -5.54 -3.77 -19.27
C HIS A 119 -6.20 -4.35 -20.52
N LEU A 120 -7.50 -4.06 -20.65
CA LEU A 120 -8.36 -4.57 -21.70
C LEU A 120 -8.94 -3.39 -22.48
N PRO A 121 -8.66 -3.28 -23.79
CA PRO A 121 -9.32 -2.29 -24.62
C PRO A 121 -10.78 -2.71 -24.86
N ILE A 122 -11.71 -1.77 -24.67
CA ILE A 122 -13.13 -1.92 -24.95
C ILE A 122 -13.57 -0.78 -25.86
N GLY A 123 -13.53 -1.02 -27.18
CA GLY A 123 -13.77 0.03 -28.16
C GLY A 123 -12.67 1.10 -28.12
N THR A 124 -13.05 2.34 -27.82
CA THR A 124 -12.12 3.47 -27.61
C THR A 124 -11.63 3.59 -26.18
N GLU A 125 -12.18 2.81 -25.26
CA GLU A 125 -11.94 2.89 -23.82
C GLU A 125 -10.92 1.85 -23.36
N GLU A 126 -10.29 2.10 -22.21
CA GLU A 126 -9.42 1.13 -21.53
C GLU A 126 -9.92 0.83 -20.13
N ILE A 127 -10.05 -0.46 -19.81
CA ILE A 127 -10.39 -0.96 -18.46
C ILE A 127 -9.23 -1.80 -17.94
N GLY A 128 -8.71 -1.45 -16.77
CA GLY A 128 -7.76 -2.26 -16.02
C GLY A 128 -8.47 -3.15 -15.00
N VAL A 129 -8.08 -4.41 -14.91
CA VAL A 129 -8.55 -5.36 -13.89
C VAL A 129 -7.36 -5.74 -13.01
N HIS A 130 -7.57 -5.67 -11.70
CA HIS A 130 -6.56 -5.91 -10.68
C HIS A 130 -7.03 -7.00 -9.72
N LEU A 131 -6.16 -7.96 -9.43
CA LEU A 131 -6.39 -8.98 -8.41
C LEU A 131 -5.14 -9.10 -7.56
N SER A 132 -5.28 -9.13 -6.25
CA SER A 132 -4.17 -9.30 -5.35
C SER A 132 -4.55 -10.17 -4.16
N TYR A 133 -3.52 -10.73 -3.52
CA TYR A 133 -3.64 -11.44 -2.27
C TYR A 133 -2.67 -10.81 -1.27
N LEU A 134 -3.21 -10.40 -0.13
CA LEU A 134 -2.51 -9.74 0.95
C LEU A 134 -2.30 -10.72 2.11
N TYR A 135 -1.10 -10.74 2.67
CA TYR A 135 -0.74 -11.60 3.79
C TYR A 135 0.15 -10.91 4.81
N ASN A 136 -0.18 -11.09 6.09
CA ASN A 136 0.62 -10.78 7.26
C ASN A 136 0.31 -11.81 8.36
N GLN A 137 1.33 -12.27 9.09
CA GLN A 137 1.18 -13.19 10.21
C GLN A 137 0.65 -12.53 11.50
N ARG A 138 0.56 -11.19 11.54
CA ARG A 138 -0.04 -10.46 12.66
C ARG A 138 -1.53 -10.73 12.78
N LYS A 139 -1.99 -11.01 14.01
CA LYS A 139 -3.40 -11.28 14.30
C LYS A 139 -4.28 -10.02 14.24
N ASP A 140 -3.69 -8.85 14.45
CA ASP A 140 -4.37 -7.55 14.42
C ASP A 140 -4.39 -6.91 13.02
N TYR A 141 -3.77 -7.55 12.02
CA TYR A 141 -3.83 -7.10 10.63
C TYR A 141 -5.15 -7.53 9.98
N LYS A 142 -5.96 -6.53 9.61
CA LYS A 142 -7.34 -6.73 9.16
C LYS A 142 -7.49 -7.00 7.66
N LEU A 143 -6.44 -6.78 6.88
CA LEU A 143 -6.50 -6.79 5.42
C LEU A 143 -5.88 -8.07 4.82
N ASN A 144 -5.95 -9.19 5.54
CA ASN A 144 -5.51 -10.48 5.01
C ASN A 144 -6.58 -11.04 4.08
N GLY A 145 -6.20 -11.41 2.86
CA GLY A 145 -7.10 -12.05 1.91
C GLY A 145 -7.02 -11.47 0.50
N ILE A 146 -8.09 -11.71 -0.25
CA ILE A 146 -8.21 -11.26 -1.64
C ILE A 146 -8.59 -9.79 -1.67
N ALA A 147 -7.87 -9.00 -2.45
CA ALA A 147 -8.25 -7.66 -2.84
C ALA A 147 -8.37 -7.60 -4.38
N ALA A 148 -9.33 -6.84 -4.88
CA ALA A 148 -9.60 -6.77 -6.32
C ALA A 148 -10.05 -5.36 -6.68
N GLY A 149 -9.77 -4.93 -7.91
CA GLY A 149 -10.18 -3.59 -8.34
C GLY A 149 -10.30 -3.48 -9.84
N ILE A 150 -11.00 -2.43 -10.26
CA ILE A 150 -11.19 -2.07 -11.65
C ILE A 150 -10.76 -0.61 -11.80
N THR A 151 -9.96 -0.35 -12.83
CA THR A 151 -9.62 1.01 -13.26
C THR A 151 -10.27 1.32 -14.59
N TYR A 152 -10.62 2.59 -14.77
CA TYR A 152 -11.18 3.10 -16.03
C TYR A 152 -10.47 4.40 -16.41
N ASN A 153 -10.01 4.45 -17.66
CA ASN A 153 -9.40 5.62 -18.28
C ASN A 153 -10.32 6.07 -19.43
N PRO A 154 -11.13 7.13 -19.25
CA PRO A 154 -12.05 7.60 -20.27
C PRO A 154 -11.31 8.20 -21.48
N SER A 155 -11.72 7.83 -22.69
CA SER A 155 -11.12 8.34 -23.92
C SER A 155 -11.23 9.86 -24.10
N PHE A 156 -12.29 10.48 -23.55
CA PHE A 156 -12.50 11.93 -23.59
C PHE A 156 -11.65 12.72 -22.57
N ALA A 157 -11.10 12.03 -21.57
CA ALA A 157 -10.19 12.60 -20.57
C ALA A 157 -9.07 11.60 -20.27
N PRO A 158 -8.11 11.41 -21.20
CA PRO A 158 -7.11 10.35 -21.09
C PRO A 158 -6.24 10.40 -19.82
N ASP A 159 -6.05 11.62 -19.30
CA ASP A 159 -5.27 11.91 -18.09
C ASP A 159 -6.02 11.57 -16.80
N LEU A 160 -7.34 11.36 -16.89
CA LEU A 160 -8.16 10.89 -15.78
C LEU A 160 -8.07 9.37 -15.66
N ARG A 161 -7.83 8.89 -14.44
CA ARG A 161 -8.01 7.49 -14.07
C ARG A 161 -8.90 7.41 -12.86
N VAL A 162 -9.96 6.62 -12.94
CA VAL A 162 -10.82 6.29 -11.80
C VAL A 162 -10.55 4.85 -11.39
N ILE A 163 -10.59 4.57 -10.09
CA ILE A 163 -10.45 3.23 -9.53
C ILE A 163 -11.59 2.95 -8.53
N ALA A 164 -12.09 1.72 -8.59
CA ALA A 164 -12.87 1.11 -7.53
C ALA A 164 -12.16 -0.16 -7.08
N GLU A 165 -11.89 -0.29 -5.79
CA GLU A 165 -11.22 -1.46 -5.22
C GLU A 165 -11.95 -2.00 -3.99
N TYR A 166 -11.83 -3.31 -3.80
CA TYR A 166 -12.11 -4.03 -2.58
C TYR A 166 -10.77 -4.40 -1.94
N ASP A 167 -10.50 -3.94 -0.72
CA ASP A 167 -9.18 -4.04 -0.08
C ASP A 167 -9.02 -5.27 0.83
N SER A 168 -9.83 -6.31 0.60
CA SER A 168 -10.07 -7.51 1.44
C SER A 168 -11.00 -7.32 2.64
N LYS A 169 -11.43 -6.08 2.91
CA LYS A 169 -12.36 -5.78 4.01
C LYS A 169 -13.47 -4.82 3.58
N ASP A 170 -13.10 -3.69 2.99
CA ASP A 170 -13.97 -2.59 2.64
C ASP A 170 -13.78 -2.21 1.16
N PHE A 171 -14.64 -1.31 0.67
CA PHE A 171 -14.52 -0.75 -0.68
C PHE A 171 -13.94 0.66 -0.63
N ALA A 172 -13.00 0.93 -1.52
CA ALA A 172 -12.42 2.25 -1.73
C ALA A 172 -12.66 2.72 -3.18
N LEU A 173 -12.86 4.03 -3.32
CA LEU A 173 -13.00 4.71 -4.59
C LEU A 173 -11.92 5.79 -4.66
N GLY A 174 -11.30 5.93 -5.82
CA GLY A 174 -10.25 6.91 -6.04
C GLY A 174 -10.27 7.45 -7.45
N ALA A 175 -9.67 8.62 -7.63
CA ALA A 175 -9.40 9.19 -8.94
C ALA A 175 -8.03 9.87 -8.92
N THR A 176 -7.35 9.79 -10.05
CA THR A 176 -6.07 10.45 -10.30
C THR A 176 -6.19 11.21 -11.61
N TYR A 177 -5.64 12.42 -11.65
CA TYR A 177 -5.54 13.24 -12.86
C TYR A 177 -4.09 13.71 -12.97
N LEU A 178 -3.38 13.27 -14.02
CA LEU A 178 -1.95 13.50 -14.19
C LEU A 178 -1.59 13.85 -15.63
#